data_AF-A0AAV1RV57-F1
#
_entry.id   AF-A0AAV1RV57-F1
#
_cell.length_a   1.000
_cell.length_b   1.000
_cell.length_c   1.000
_cell.angle_alpha   90.00
_cell.angle_beta   90.00
_cell.angle_gamma   90.00
#
_symmetry.space_group_name_H-M   'P 1'
#
loop_
_entity.id
_entity.type
_entity.pdbx_description
1 polymer ?
#
loop_
_entity_poly.entity_id
_entity_poly.type
_entity_poly.pdbx_seq_one_letter_code
_entity_poly.pdbx_strand_id
1 'polypeptide(L)'
;MSGIIEAGAGLIVDKLLEAVSKGIQEEIKYVTILKRMESTLRNIKPIIEQIKEQRNEHSGKEEIKKLWEQVKKGEKIVIKCSKRKCCSCFKKCHCGRELRDLDDSISDFYKYVLPLKQLSIAMSTDHNVQEIYEELKEIHMKMKEFLENADVNNIREQLKGVLNKLLTIEAFLDGGNINLEQVKIEIQVLISSLKKFA
;
A
#
# COMPACT_ATOMS: atom_id res chain seq x y z
N MET A 1 18.97 -10.66 -8.00
CA MET A 1 18.35 -12.00 -7.88
C MET A 1 16.84 -11.98 -7.51
N SER A 2 16.20 -10.81 -7.39
CA SER A 2 14.77 -10.68 -7.01
C SER A 2 13.79 -11.00 -8.17
N GLY A 3 14.14 -10.66 -9.42
CA GLY A 3 13.22 -10.80 -10.56
C GLY A 3 12.94 -12.24 -11.04
N ILE A 4 13.78 -13.21 -10.69
CA ILE A 4 13.64 -14.60 -11.17
C ILE A 4 12.53 -15.35 -10.41
N ILE A 5 12.25 -14.96 -9.16
CA ILE A 5 11.25 -15.64 -8.32
C ILE A 5 9.84 -15.15 -8.66
N GLU A 6 9.67 -13.87 -9.03
CA GLU A 6 8.35 -13.30 -9.41
C GLU A 6 7.87 -13.79 -10.79
N ALA A 7 8.75 -13.88 -11.80
CA ALA A 7 8.38 -14.45 -13.10
C ALA A 7 8.06 -15.96 -13.01
N GLY A 8 8.68 -16.69 -12.07
CA GLY A 8 8.62 -18.15 -11.99
C GLY A 8 7.44 -18.76 -11.22
N ALA A 9 6.69 -18.00 -10.43
CA ALA A 9 5.68 -18.57 -9.51
C ALA A 9 4.56 -19.38 -10.20
N GLY A 10 3.94 -18.82 -11.24
CA GLY A 10 2.91 -19.51 -12.04
C GLY A 10 3.46 -20.79 -12.68
N LEU A 11 4.66 -20.72 -13.28
CA LEU A 11 5.34 -21.88 -13.87
C LEU A 11 5.66 -22.97 -12.84
N ILE A 12 5.97 -22.61 -11.60
CA ILE A 12 6.26 -23.57 -10.52
C ILE A 12 4.98 -24.30 -10.09
N VAL A 13 3.85 -23.59 -9.97
CA VAL A 13 2.55 -24.20 -9.66
C VAL A 13 2.08 -25.08 -10.80
N ASP A 14 2.23 -24.64 -12.05
CA ASP A 14 1.85 -25.44 -13.22
C ASP A 14 2.59 -26.77 -13.28
N LYS A 15 3.89 -26.76 -13.03
CA LYS A 15 4.70 -28.00 -12.98
C LYS A 15 4.23 -28.96 -11.89
N LEU A 16 3.92 -28.44 -10.69
CA LEU A 16 3.40 -29.30 -9.63
C LEU A 16 2.00 -29.84 -9.99
N LEU A 17 1.13 -29.00 -10.55
CA LEU A 17 -0.22 -29.39 -10.96
C LEU A 17 -0.18 -30.47 -12.06
N GLU A 18 0.73 -30.35 -13.03
CA GLU A 18 0.98 -31.35 -14.06
C GLU A 18 1.44 -32.68 -13.46
N ALA A 19 2.44 -32.63 -12.56
CA ALA A 19 2.95 -33.83 -11.88
C ALA A 19 1.86 -34.53 -11.06
N VAL A 20 1.03 -33.77 -10.33
CA VAL A 20 -0.10 -34.28 -9.55
C VAL A 20 -1.15 -34.91 -10.47
N SER A 21 -1.53 -34.23 -11.55
CA SER A 21 -2.53 -34.72 -12.51
C SER A 21 -2.09 -36.02 -13.17
N LYS A 22 -0.82 -36.09 -13.59
CA LYS A 22 -0.23 -37.31 -14.13
C LYS A 22 -0.23 -38.44 -13.10
N GLY A 23 0.10 -38.13 -11.85
CA GLY A 23 0.08 -39.13 -10.79
C GLY A 23 -1.33 -39.68 -10.47
N ILE A 24 -2.37 -38.87 -10.66
CA ILE A 24 -3.76 -39.30 -10.57
C ILE A 24 -4.12 -40.24 -11.74
N GLN A 25 -3.75 -39.86 -12.97
CA GLN A 25 -4.00 -40.66 -14.18
C GLN A 25 -3.31 -42.03 -14.15
N GLU A 26 -2.13 -42.11 -13.53
CA GLU A 26 -1.37 -43.35 -13.37
C GLU A 26 -1.87 -44.24 -12.21
N GLU A 27 -3.01 -43.90 -11.58
CA GLU A 27 -3.64 -44.62 -10.46
C GLU A 27 -2.67 -44.96 -9.33
N ILE A 28 -1.77 -44.04 -9.00
CA ILE A 28 -0.82 -44.25 -7.91
C ILE A 28 -1.59 -44.47 -6.61
N LYS A 29 -1.06 -45.34 -5.74
CA LYS A 29 -1.59 -45.68 -4.40
C LYS A 29 -2.05 -44.48 -3.53
N TYR A 30 -1.68 -43.25 -3.86
CA TYR A 30 -1.99 -42.02 -3.14
C TYR A 30 -2.99 -41.10 -3.85
N VAL A 31 -3.81 -41.61 -4.80
CA VAL A 31 -4.79 -40.81 -5.58
C VAL A 31 -5.59 -39.85 -4.69
N THR A 32 -6.03 -40.25 -3.50
CA THR A 32 -6.81 -39.38 -2.61
C THR A 32 -6.03 -38.13 -2.18
N ILE A 33 -4.75 -38.28 -1.82
CA ILE A 33 -3.89 -37.15 -1.44
C ILE A 33 -3.64 -36.28 -2.67
N LEU A 34 -3.34 -36.90 -3.82
CA LEU A 34 -3.09 -36.18 -5.06
C LEU A 34 -4.31 -35.37 -5.52
N LYS A 35 -5.53 -35.90 -5.42
CA LYS A 35 -6.76 -35.14 -5.73
C LYS A 35 -6.97 -33.93 -4.81
N ARG A 36 -6.64 -34.06 -3.52
CA ARG A 36 -6.69 -32.94 -2.56
C ARG A 36 -5.67 -31.85 -2.93
N MET A 37 -4.46 -32.26 -3.28
CA MET A 37 -3.41 -31.36 -3.78
C MET A 37 -3.86 -30.67 -5.06
N GLU A 38 -4.41 -31.40 -6.03
CA GLU A 38 -4.89 -30.86 -7.30
C GLU A 38 -5.94 -29.77 -7.08
N SER A 39 -6.95 -30.05 -6.25
CA SER A 39 -7.98 -29.07 -5.90
C SER A 39 -7.38 -27.81 -5.26
N THR A 40 -6.44 -27.98 -4.35
CA THR A 40 -5.80 -26.87 -3.64
C THR A 40 -4.98 -26.01 -4.61
N LEU A 41 -4.20 -26.64 -5.50
CA LEU A 41 -3.38 -25.95 -6.50
C LEU A 41 -4.22 -25.21 -7.54
N ARG A 42 -5.35 -25.79 -7.96
CA ARG A 42 -6.30 -25.13 -8.87
C ARG A 42 -6.92 -23.88 -8.25
N ASN A 43 -7.20 -23.89 -6.96
CA ASN A 43 -7.73 -22.72 -6.23
C ASN A 43 -6.66 -21.63 -6.02
N ILE A 44 -5.40 -22.04 -5.79
CA ILE A 44 -4.30 -21.12 -5.54
C ILE A 44 -3.80 -20.45 -6.83
N LYS A 45 -3.78 -21.16 -7.96
CA LYS A 45 -3.27 -20.66 -9.24
C LYS A 45 -3.81 -19.26 -9.65
N PRO A 46 -5.13 -19.02 -9.72
CA PRO A 46 -5.65 -17.71 -10.15
C PRO A 46 -5.26 -16.59 -9.18
N ILE A 47 -5.14 -16.87 -7.88
CA ILE A 47 -4.72 -15.89 -6.87
C ILE A 47 -3.27 -15.46 -7.14
N ILE A 48 -2.38 -16.40 -7.51
CA ILE A 48 -0.98 -16.09 -7.82
C ILE A 48 -0.87 -15.23 -9.07
N GLU A 49 -1.68 -15.53 -10.10
CA GLU A 49 -1.72 -14.77 -11.35
C GLU A 49 -2.18 -13.33 -11.09
N GLN A 50 -3.25 -13.14 -10.30
CA GLN A 50 -3.71 -11.81 -9.88
C GLN A 50 -2.65 -11.03 -9.10
N ILE A 51 -1.94 -11.68 -8.18
CA ILE A 51 -0.89 -11.01 -7.40
C ILE A 51 0.29 -10.59 -8.30
N LYS A 52 0.62 -11.36 -9.35
CA LYS A 52 1.66 -10.96 -10.31
C LYS A 52 1.29 -9.68 -11.08
N GLU A 53 0.02 -9.51 -11.42
CA GLU A 53 -0.47 -8.35 -12.16
C GLU A 53 -0.52 -7.08 -11.28
N GLN A 54 -0.64 -7.24 -9.97
CA GLN A 54 -0.82 -6.13 -9.01
C GLN A 54 0.47 -5.71 -8.27
N ARG A 55 1.59 -6.43 -8.43
CA ARG A 55 2.79 -6.18 -7.59
C ARG A 55 3.72 -5.10 -8.16
N ASN A 56 3.68 -3.94 -7.52
CA ASN A 56 4.82 -3.02 -7.43
C ASN A 56 5.80 -3.52 -6.34
N GLU A 57 6.89 -4.15 -6.75
CA GLU A 57 8.21 -4.50 -6.11
C GLU A 57 8.43 -4.74 -4.59
N HIS A 58 7.52 -4.42 -3.66
CA HIS A 58 7.92 -4.13 -2.26
C HIS A 58 7.35 -4.98 -1.12
N SER A 59 6.48 -5.98 -1.32
CA SER A 59 5.95 -6.76 -0.17
C SER A 59 6.06 -8.29 -0.30
N GLY A 60 6.70 -8.92 0.69
CA GLY A 60 6.59 -10.35 0.98
C GLY A 60 7.66 -11.30 0.41
N LYS A 61 8.90 -10.84 0.17
CA LYS A 61 9.90 -11.62 -0.58
C LYS A 61 10.35 -12.93 0.07
N GLU A 62 10.35 -13.07 1.39
CA GLU A 62 11.00 -14.23 2.04
C GLU A 62 10.04 -15.39 2.36
N GLU A 63 8.87 -15.11 2.90
CA GLU A 63 7.87 -16.14 3.25
C GLU A 63 7.23 -16.74 2.00
N ILE A 64 6.92 -15.91 1.00
CA ILE A 64 6.43 -16.36 -0.31
C ILE A 64 7.54 -17.15 -1.03
N LYS A 65 8.81 -16.79 -0.86
CA LYS A 65 9.93 -17.57 -1.39
C LYS A 65 10.04 -18.94 -0.74
N LYS A 66 9.86 -19.07 0.58
CA LYS A 66 9.82 -20.37 1.27
C LYS A 66 8.69 -21.25 0.73
N LEU A 67 7.51 -20.67 0.47
CA LEU A 67 6.42 -21.38 -0.20
C LEU A 67 6.84 -21.87 -1.59
N TRP A 68 7.42 -20.99 -2.43
CA TRP A 68 7.85 -21.39 -3.77
C TRP A 68 8.88 -22.51 -3.75
N GLU A 69 9.78 -22.50 -2.78
CA GLU A 69 10.74 -23.58 -2.57
C GLU A 69 10.05 -24.90 -2.18
N GLN A 70 8.99 -24.85 -1.36
CA GLN A 70 8.19 -26.03 -1.01
C GLN A 70 7.41 -26.57 -2.22
N VAL A 71 6.73 -25.72 -2.98
CA VAL A 71 6.00 -26.11 -4.20
C VAL A 71 6.96 -26.73 -5.23
N LYS A 72 8.15 -26.12 -5.41
CA LYS A 72 9.21 -26.65 -6.29
C LYS A 72 9.78 -27.99 -5.83
N LYS A 73 9.92 -28.20 -4.51
CA LYS A 73 10.29 -29.52 -3.96
C LYS A 73 9.17 -30.54 -4.14
N GLY A 74 7.92 -30.09 -4.09
CA GLY A 74 6.74 -30.92 -4.26
C GLY A 74 6.69 -31.68 -5.58
N GLU A 75 7.08 -31.03 -6.68
CA GLU A 75 7.13 -31.65 -8.01
C GLU A 75 8.00 -32.91 -7.99
N LYS A 76 9.19 -32.82 -7.38
CA LYS A 76 10.13 -33.93 -7.26
C LYS A 76 9.59 -35.06 -6.40
N ILE A 77 8.87 -34.73 -5.31
CA ILE A 77 8.24 -35.71 -4.42
C ILE A 77 7.16 -36.49 -5.19
N VAL A 78 6.29 -35.79 -5.92
CA VAL A 78 5.22 -36.43 -6.71
C VAL A 78 5.83 -37.35 -7.78
N ILE A 79 6.82 -36.88 -8.54
CA ILE A 79 7.50 -37.70 -9.56
C ILE A 79 8.17 -38.94 -8.93
N LYS A 80 8.85 -38.78 -7.79
CA LYS A 80 9.50 -39.88 -7.06
C LYS A 80 8.47 -40.94 -6.65
N CYS A 81 7.33 -40.51 -6.13
CA CYS A 81 6.29 -41.40 -5.64
C CYS A 81 5.42 -42.02 -6.75
N SER A 82 5.51 -41.48 -7.97
CA SER A 82 4.88 -42.02 -9.19
C SER A 82 5.66 -43.15 -9.85
N LYS A 83 6.97 -43.29 -9.56
CA LYS A 83 7.77 -44.34 -10.20
C LYS A 83 7.37 -45.72 -9.68
N ARG A 84 6.96 -46.61 -10.61
CA ARG A 84 6.66 -48.04 -10.34
C ARG A 84 7.74 -48.81 -9.56
N LYS A 85 8.99 -48.32 -9.52
CA LYS A 85 10.10 -48.91 -8.72
C LYS A 85 10.07 -48.55 -7.22
N CYS A 86 9.08 -47.79 -6.75
CA CYS A 86 8.89 -47.52 -5.31
C CYS A 86 8.28 -48.73 -4.58
N CYS A 87 8.73 -49.95 -4.90
CA CYS A 87 8.08 -51.20 -4.55
C CYS A 87 8.43 -51.75 -3.16
N SER A 88 9.48 -51.27 -2.49
CA SER A 88 9.78 -51.72 -1.12
C SER A 88 8.83 -51.10 -0.11
N CYS A 89 8.40 -51.87 0.90
CA CYS A 89 7.48 -51.38 1.95
C CYS A 89 7.99 -50.11 2.62
N PHE A 90 9.29 -50.01 2.89
CA PHE A 90 9.92 -48.79 3.45
C PHE A 90 9.81 -47.58 2.52
N LYS A 91 10.07 -47.74 1.23
CA LYS A 91 9.97 -46.65 0.24
C LYS A 91 8.50 -46.22 0.03
N LYS A 92 7.55 -47.16 0.11
CA LYS A 92 6.11 -46.87 0.09
C LYS A 92 5.67 -46.06 1.32
N CYS A 93 6.08 -46.46 2.53
CA CYS A 93 5.75 -45.70 3.74
C CYS A 93 6.34 -44.29 3.70
N HIS A 94 7.56 -44.14 3.19
CA HIS A 94 8.21 -42.83 3.04
C HIS A 94 7.47 -41.93 2.03
N CYS A 95 7.05 -42.48 0.89
CA CYS A 95 6.34 -41.71 -0.13
C CYS A 95 4.96 -41.21 0.33
N GLY A 96 4.21 -42.04 1.05
CA GLY A 96 2.92 -41.63 1.59
C GLY A 96 3.05 -40.52 2.64
N ARG A 97 4.14 -40.53 3.42
CA ARG A 97 4.44 -39.48 4.40
C ARG A 97 4.84 -38.18 3.70
N GLU A 98 5.81 -38.24 2.78
CA GLU A 98 6.28 -37.04 2.05
C GLU A 98 5.14 -36.34 1.27
N LEU A 99 4.23 -37.11 0.65
CA LEU A 99 3.07 -36.53 -0.04
C LEU A 99 2.07 -35.89 0.92
N ARG A 100 1.88 -36.48 2.10
CA ARG A 100 0.99 -35.93 3.13
C ARG A 100 1.58 -34.64 3.72
N ASP A 101 2.86 -34.66 4.08
CA ASP A 101 3.56 -33.48 4.62
C ASP A 101 3.55 -32.32 3.61
N LEU A 102 3.70 -32.64 2.31
CA LEU A 102 3.61 -31.65 1.25
C LEU A 102 2.20 -31.06 1.13
N ASP A 103 1.17 -31.91 1.10
CA ASP A 103 -0.21 -31.43 0.99
C ASP A 103 -0.63 -30.61 2.22
N ASP A 104 -0.29 -31.08 3.42
CA ASP A 104 -0.58 -30.38 4.67
C ASP A 104 0.14 -29.02 4.68
N SER A 105 1.41 -28.95 4.26
CA SER A 105 2.14 -27.68 4.15
C SER A 105 1.51 -26.69 3.14
N ILE A 106 1.05 -27.17 1.98
CA ILE A 106 0.37 -26.32 0.99
C ILE A 106 -0.99 -25.85 1.52
N SER A 107 -1.73 -26.75 2.16
CA SER A 107 -3.02 -26.48 2.78
C SER A 107 -2.89 -25.46 3.92
N ASP A 108 -1.92 -25.62 4.80
CA ASP A 108 -1.70 -24.73 5.95
C ASP A 108 -1.30 -23.33 5.51
N PHE A 109 -0.44 -23.25 4.48
CA PHE A 109 -0.08 -21.97 3.91
C PHE A 109 -1.32 -21.22 3.38
N TYR A 110 -2.15 -21.93 2.61
CA TYR A 110 -3.35 -21.35 2.01
C TYR A 110 -4.41 -20.96 3.05
N LYS A 111 -4.65 -21.83 4.04
CA LYS A 111 -5.74 -21.65 5.00
C LYS A 111 -5.40 -20.71 6.15
N TYR A 112 -4.14 -20.70 6.60
CA TYR A 112 -3.75 -20.00 7.82
C TYR A 112 -2.76 -18.88 7.56
N VAL A 113 -1.65 -19.18 6.87
CA VAL A 113 -0.56 -18.20 6.71
C VAL A 113 -0.98 -17.03 5.83
N LEU A 114 -1.63 -17.31 4.70
CA LEU A 114 -2.01 -16.26 3.75
C LEU A 114 -3.06 -15.28 4.34
N PRO A 115 -4.17 -15.73 4.97
CA PRO A 115 -5.12 -14.80 5.60
C PRO A 115 -4.52 -14.01 6.76
N LEU A 116 -3.70 -14.64 7.62
CA LEU A 116 -3.04 -13.94 8.73
C LEU A 116 -2.10 -12.84 8.23
N LYS A 117 -1.42 -13.07 7.11
CA LYS A 117 -0.54 -12.06 6.51
C LYS A 117 -1.35 -10.90 5.93
N GLN A 118 -2.46 -11.19 5.24
CA GLN A 118 -3.36 -10.16 4.73
C GLN A 118 -3.90 -9.29 5.87
N LEU A 119 -4.32 -9.92 6.97
CA LEU A 119 -4.77 -9.21 8.17
C LEU A 119 -3.65 -8.32 8.74
N SER A 120 -2.43 -8.86 8.90
CA SER A 120 -1.29 -8.08 9.41
C SER A 120 -0.96 -6.88 8.51
N ILE A 121 -0.98 -7.04 7.19
CA ILE A 121 -0.76 -5.93 6.25
C ILE A 121 -1.86 -4.89 6.40
N ALA A 122 -3.14 -5.30 6.44
CA ALA A 122 -4.26 -4.40 6.61
C ALA A 122 -4.17 -3.61 7.91
N MET A 123 -3.78 -4.25 9.02
CA MET A 123 -3.56 -3.58 10.31
C MET A 123 -2.44 -2.54 10.25
N SER A 124 -1.31 -2.86 9.63
CA SER A 124 -0.22 -1.89 9.46
C SER A 124 -0.62 -0.72 8.55
N THR A 125 -1.38 -0.99 7.49
CA THR A 125 -1.91 0.07 6.63
C THR A 125 -2.90 0.97 7.37
N ASP A 126 -3.82 0.40 8.14
CA ASP A 126 -4.78 1.16 8.96
C ASP A 126 -4.07 2.03 9.99
N HIS A 127 -3.04 1.49 10.66
CA HIS A 127 -2.22 2.25 11.60
C HIS A 127 -1.52 3.45 10.94
N ASN A 128 -0.87 3.23 9.78
CA ASN A 128 -0.20 4.31 9.06
C ASN A 128 -1.21 5.38 8.57
N VAL A 129 -2.41 4.97 8.15
CA VAL A 129 -3.48 5.91 7.75
C VAL A 129 -3.96 6.74 8.93
N GLN A 130 -4.09 6.14 10.12
CA GLN A 130 -4.44 6.87 11.35
C GLN A 130 -3.36 7.88 11.73
N GLU A 131 -2.08 7.51 11.65
CA GLU A 131 -0.97 8.42 11.92
C GLU A 131 -0.99 9.63 10.97
N ILE A 132 -1.14 9.40 9.67
CA ILE A 132 -1.27 10.47 8.66
C ILE A 132 -2.48 11.37 8.95
N TYR A 133 -3.61 10.78 9.39
CA TYR A 133 -4.81 11.56 9.68
C TYR A 133 -4.61 12.51 10.87
N GLU A 134 -3.93 12.06 11.92
CA GLU A 134 -3.61 12.91 13.08
C GLU A 134 -2.61 14.02 12.72
N GLU A 135 -1.57 13.73 11.92
CA GLU A 135 -0.66 14.76 11.40
C GLU A 135 -1.40 15.81 10.57
N LEU A 136 -2.31 15.39 9.69
CA LEU A 136 -3.12 16.29 8.86
C LEU A 136 -3.99 17.21 9.73
N LYS A 137 -4.55 16.66 10.81
CA LYS A 137 -5.37 17.41 11.77
C LYS A 137 -4.54 18.45 12.52
N GLU A 138 -3.32 18.11 12.96
CA GLU A 138 -2.40 19.09 13.55
C GLU A 138 -2.05 20.22 12.59
N ILE A 139 -1.72 19.89 11.34
CA ILE A 139 -1.43 20.88 10.30
C ILE A 139 -2.64 21.79 10.09
N HIS A 140 -3.84 21.23 10.01
CA HIS A 140 -5.07 22.00 9.85
C HIS A 140 -5.29 22.98 11.02
N MET A 141 -5.07 22.53 12.26
CA MET A 141 -5.17 23.40 13.44
C MET A 141 -4.15 24.55 13.40
N LYS A 142 -2.88 24.25 13.09
CA LYS A 142 -1.82 25.27 12.96
C LYS A 142 -2.13 26.27 11.83
N MET A 143 -2.64 25.79 10.70
CA MET A 143 -3.08 26.67 9.61
C MET A 143 -4.24 27.58 10.03
N LYS A 144 -5.22 27.04 10.77
CA LYS A 144 -6.34 27.83 11.27
C LYS A 144 -5.88 28.91 12.24
N GLU A 145 -5.01 28.57 13.19
CA GLU A 145 -4.42 29.53 14.13
C GLU A 145 -3.62 30.61 13.40
N PHE A 146 -2.82 30.25 12.39
CA PHE A 146 -2.10 31.22 11.57
C PHE A 146 -3.04 32.20 10.84
N LEU A 147 -4.17 31.71 10.33
CA LEU A 147 -5.18 32.55 9.67
C LEU A 147 -5.99 33.41 10.64
N GLU A 148 -6.22 32.92 11.86
CA GLU A 148 -6.94 33.62 12.92
C GLU A 148 -6.03 34.61 13.69
N ASN A 149 -4.71 34.45 13.59
CA ASN A 149 -3.74 35.33 14.23
C ASN A 149 -3.96 36.80 13.83
N ALA A 150 -3.92 37.64 14.87
CA ALA A 150 -4.34 39.03 14.85
C ALA A 150 -3.62 39.87 13.80
N ASP A 151 -2.43 39.50 13.32
CA ASP A 151 -1.67 40.30 12.36
C ASP A 151 -2.37 40.45 11.01
N VAL A 152 -2.99 39.41 10.44
CA VAL A 152 -3.67 39.53 9.14
C VAL A 152 -4.94 40.38 9.27
N ASN A 153 -5.69 40.21 10.35
CA ASN A 153 -6.88 41.02 10.61
C ASN A 153 -6.52 42.46 10.99
N ASN A 154 -5.45 42.67 11.76
CA ASN A 154 -4.91 43.98 12.11
C ASN A 154 -4.38 44.71 10.87
N ILE A 155 -3.65 44.01 9.98
CA ILE A 155 -3.23 44.55 8.68
C ILE A 155 -4.45 44.93 7.83
N ARG A 156 -5.48 44.07 7.77
CA ARG A 156 -6.72 44.35 7.03
C ARG A 156 -7.44 45.60 7.55
N GLU A 157 -7.59 45.73 8.87
CA GLU A 157 -8.27 46.90 9.47
C GLU A 157 -7.46 48.18 9.30
N GLN A 158 -6.12 48.12 9.42
CA GLN A 158 -5.30 49.28 9.16
C GLN A 158 -5.31 49.69 7.67
N LEU A 159 -5.37 48.74 6.73
CA LEU A 159 -5.55 49.01 5.29
C LEU A 159 -6.88 49.71 4.98
N LYS A 160 -7.99 49.30 5.63
CA LYS A 160 -9.27 50.01 5.53
C LYS A 160 -9.16 51.45 6.01
N GLY A 161 -8.44 51.68 7.11
CA GLY A 161 -8.18 53.02 7.63
C GLY A 161 -7.38 53.90 6.67
N VAL A 162 -6.41 53.32 5.94
CA VAL A 162 -5.66 54.01 4.90
C VAL A 162 -6.54 54.33 3.69
N LEU A 163 -7.36 53.36 3.23
CA LEU A 163 -8.26 53.53 2.09
C LEU A 163 -9.27 54.67 2.30
N ASN A 164 -9.89 54.73 3.49
CA ASN A 164 -10.83 55.82 3.82
C ASN A 164 -10.17 57.20 3.77
N LYS A 165 -8.90 57.32 4.19
CA LYS A 165 -8.16 58.59 4.11
C LYS A 165 -7.89 58.99 2.65
N LEU A 166 -7.57 58.03 1.78
CA LEU A 166 -7.37 58.29 0.35
C LEU A 166 -8.66 58.79 -0.32
N LEU A 167 -9.81 58.17 -0.01
CA LEU A 167 -11.12 58.59 -0.53
C LEU A 167 -11.49 60.01 -0.08
N THR A 168 -11.16 60.39 1.16
CA THR A 168 -11.33 61.76 1.66
C THR A 168 -10.50 62.76 0.85
N ILE A 169 -9.22 62.43 0.58
CA ILE A 169 -8.34 63.27 -0.24
C ILE A 169 -8.89 63.41 -1.67
N GLU A 170 -9.33 62.30 -2.28
CA GLU A 170 -9.92 62.30 -3.63
C GLU A 170 -11.14 63.23 -3.71
N ALA A 171 -12.04 63.14 -2.73
CA ALA A 171 -13.22 64.03 -2.65
C ALA A 171 -12.84 65.51 -2.50
N PHE A 172 -11.77 65.84 -1.76
CA PHE A 172 -11.27 67.21 -1.65
C PHE A 172 -10.66 67.74 -2.96
N LEU A 173 -10.00 66.87 -3.73
CA LEU A 173 -9.39 67.23 -5.02
C LEU A 173 -10.47 67.44 -6.09
N ASP A 174 -11.52 66.62 -6.11
CA ASP A 174 -12.64 66.73 -7.05
C ASP A 174 -13.55 67.94 -6.76
N GLY A 175 -13.60 68.41 -5.51
CA GLY A 175 -14.43 69.53 -5.07
C GLY A 175 -13.94 70.94 -5.45
N GLY A 176 -12.78 71.07 -6.11
CA GLY A 176 -12.33 72.31 -6.77
C GLY A 176 -11.80 73.44 -5.87
N ASN A 177 -11.88 73.34 -4.53
CA ASN A 177 -11.24 74.28 -3.61
C ASN A 177 -10.13 73.58 -2.80
N ILE A 178 -8.95 73.47 -3.41
CA ILE A 178 -7.86 72.65 -2.88
C ILE A 178 -7.04 73.48 -1.88
N ASN A 179 -7.25 73.24 -0.59
CA ASN A 179 -6.32 73.70 0.45
C ASN A 179 -5.11 72.75 0.49
N LEU A 180 -4.05 73.14 -0.22
CA LEU A 180 -2.82 72.35 -0.36
C LEU A 180 -2.15 71.98 0.97
N GLU A 181 -2.28 72.80 2.02
CA GLU A 181 -1.73 72.46 3.33
C GLU A 181 -2.53 71.36 4.03
N GLN A 182 -3.86 71.34 3.87
CA GLN A 182 -4.69 70.26 4.42
C GLN A 182 -4.36 68.92 3.74
N VAL A 183 -4.20 68.92 2.42
CA VAL A 183 -3.83 67.72 1.65
C VAL A 183 -2.45 67.20 2.06
N LYS A 184 -1.49 68.10 2.30
CA LYS A 184 -0.13 67.74 2.74
C LYS A 184 -0.11 67.10 4.12
N ILE A 185 -0.93 67.59 5.06
CA ILE A 185 -1.11 67.00 6.39
C ILE A 185 -1.67 65.58 6.28
N GLU A 186 -2.71 65.38 5.46
CA GLU A 186 -3.33 64.07 5.29
C GLU A 186 -2.37 63.05 4.65
N ILE A 187 -1.58 63.47 3.64
CA ILE A 187 -0.52 62.64 3.05
C ILE A 187 0.55 62.26 4.08
N GLN A 188 1.01 63.19 4.94
CA GLN A 188 1.99 62.89 5.98
C GLN A 188 1.49 61.89 7.02
N VAL A 189 0.21 61.99 7.41
CA VAL A 189 -0.44 61.01 8.30
C VAL A 189 -0.48 59.63 7.63
N LEU A 190 -0.72 59.59 6.32
CA LEU A 190 -0.78 58.35 5.53
C LEU A 190 0.61 57.70 5.41
N ILE A 191 1.65 58.47 5.08
CA ILE A 191 3.06 58.03 5.05
C ILE A 191 3.49 57.48 6.41
N SER A 192 3.14 58.17 7.51
CA SER A 192 3.48 57.73 8.87
C SER A 192 2.76 56.44 9.29
N SER A 193 1.57 56.21 8.74
CA SER A 193 0.84 54.96 8.94
C SER A 193 1.46 53.82 8.14
N LEU A 194 1.87 54.08 6.88
CA LEU A 194 2.52 53.09 6.01
C LEU A 194 3.92 52.66 6.50
N LYS A 195 4.68 53.58 7.12
CA LYS A 195 5.99 53.25 7.72
C LYS A 195 5.92 52.26 8.89
N LYS A 196 4.74 52.03 9.48
CA LYS A 196 4.58 51.04 10.56
C LYS A 196 4.52 49.60 10.04
N PHE A 197 4.52 49.39 8.72
CA PHE A 197 4.43 48.09 8.07
C PHE A 197 5.73 47.63 7.37
N ALA A 198 6.77 48.47 7.31
CA ALA A 198 8.07 48.19 6.68
C ALA A 198 9.16 48.05 7.73
#